data_AF-A0A2D6Y442-F1
#
_entry.id   AF-A0A2D6Y442-F1
#
_cell.length_a   1.000
_cell.length_b   1.000
_cell.length_c   1.000
_cell.angle_alpha   90.00
_cell.angle_beta   90.00
_cell.angle_gamma   90.00
#
_symmetry.space_group_name_H-M   'P 1'
#
loop_
_entity.id
_entity.type
_entity.pdbx_description
1 polymer ?
#
loop_
_entity_poly.entity_id
_entity_poly.type
_entity_poly.pdbx_seq_one_letter_code
_entity_poly.pdbx_strand_id
1 'polypeptide(L)'
;MTNPDYASMGRWFHPIAQVSLVSMLPLLVSAMAKADDASNNDRVQRKVAVIELSRSIRSYTVSTMATADCLVQQGLLSRNEANQAVPIQLREVGISQHVMTNPQVLKARDLLLPLMNETCSIGAVDGTTATALVDQEL
;
A
#
# COMPACT_ATOMS: atom_id res chain seq x y z
N MET A 1 99.55 2.22 -22.59
CA MET A 1 98.51 3.08 -23.21
C MET A 1 97.81 3.83 -22.10
N THR A 2 97.72 5.13 -22.26
CA THR A 2 97.44 6.19 -21.28
C THR A 2 95.93 6.43 -21.07
N ASN A 3 95.57 6.61 -19.79
CA ASN A 3 94.53 7.46 -19.14
C ASN A 3 93.77 8.52 -19.98
N PRO A 4 92.75 9.23 -19.44
CA PRO A 4 91.56 8.89 -18.64
C PRO A 4 90.30 9.69 -19.13
N ASP A 5 89.30 9.83 -18.25
CA ASP A 5 88.32 10.94 -18.15
C ASP A 5 87.06 10.91 -19.01
N TYR A 6 85.95 10.56 -18.36
CA TYR A 6 84.70 11.30 -18.51
C TYR A 6 84.02 11.48 -17.16
N ALA A 7 84.22 12.66 -16.57
CA ALA A 7 83.34 13.24 -15.58
C ALA A 7 82.21 14.00 -16.30
N SER A 8 80.94 13.73 -15.94
CA SER A 8 79.82 14.69 -16.01
C SER A 8 78.60 14.00 -15.39
N MET A 9 78.29 14.23 -14.11
CA MET A 9 77.37 15.27 -13.63
C MET A 9 76.02 15.30 -14.35
N GLY A 10 75.00 14.76 -13.68
CA GLY A 10 73.61 14.84 -14.12
C GLY A 10 72.67 14.16 -13.12
N ARG A 11 72.61 14.68 -11.89
CA ARG A 11 71.51 14.40 -10.96
C ARG A 11 70.21 14.86 -11.62
N TRP A 12 69.35 13.92 -11.99
CA TRP A 12 67.95 14.19 -12.25
C TRP A 12 67.12 13.32 -11.31
N PHE A 13 66.48 14.03 -10.38
CA PHE A 13 65.52 13.50 -9.44
C PHE A 13 64.40 12.75 -10.17
N HIS A 14 64.06 11.57 -9.65
CA HIS A 14 62.79 10.93 -9.91
C HIS A 14 61.64 11.80 -9.39
N PRO A 15 60.55 12.00 -10.16
CA PRO A 15 59.23 12.02 -9.56
C PRO A 15 58.70 10.58 -9.59
N ILE A 16 58.64 9.99 -8.40
CA ILE A 16 57.82 8.83 -8.10
C ILE A 16 56.41 9.17 -8.58
N ALA A 17 55.91 8.43 -9.58
CA ALA A 17 54.51 8.49 -9.94
C ALA A 17 53.70 8.02 -8.71
N GLN A 18 53.18 8.98 -7.95
CA GLN A 18 52.17 8.73 -6.94
C GLN A 18 50.93 8.19 -7.66
N VAL A 19 50.78 6.87 -7.62
CA VAL A 19 49.48 6.24 -7.89
C VAL A 19 48.58 6.70 -6.74
N SER A 20 47.81 7.75 -7.01
CA SER A 20 46.82 8.29 -6.09
C SER A 20 45.71 7.24 -5.90
N LEU A 21 45.87 6.41 -4.87
CA LEU A 21 44.92 5.39 -4.44
C LEU A 21 43.81 6.01 -3.57
N VAL A 22 43.27 7.15 -4.00
CA VAL A 22 42.17 7.83 -3.31
C VAL A 22 41.14 8.28 -4.34
N SER A 23 40.31 7.35 -4.81
CA SER A 23 38.93 7.60 -5.28
C SER A 23 38.28 6.31 -5.77
N MET A 24 37.99 5.39 -4.84
CA MET A 24 37.01 4.32 -5.06
C MET A 24 35.93 4.33 -3.96
N LEU A 25 35.63 5.50 -3.37
CA LEU A 25 34.55 5.64 -2.39
C LEU A 25 33.24 6.32 -2.84
N PRO A 26 33.05 6.92 -4.04
CA PRO A 26 31.74 7.51 -4.36
C PRO A 26 30.69 6.49 -4.84
N LEU A 27 31.10 5.30 -5.26
CA LEU A 27 30.19 4.27 -5.80
C LEU A 27 29.50 3.42 -4.72
N LEU A 28 30.13 3.22 -3.55
CA LEU A 28 29.55 2.46 -2.45
C LEU A 28 28.46 3.23 -1.69
N VAL A 29 28.60 4.55 -1.55
CA VAL A 29 27.57 5.41 -0.92
C VAL A 29 26.31 5.48 -1.78
N SER A 30 26.46 5.56 -3.11
CA SER A 30 25.31 5.57 -4.03
C SER A 30 24.56 4.23 -4.07
N ALA A 31 25.26 3.10 -3.90
CA ALA A 31 24.63 1.78 -3.86
C ALA A 31 23.86 1.53 -2.55
N MET A 32 24.39 1.99 -1.42
CA MET A 32 23.72 1.90 -0.11
C MET A 32 22.47 2.80 -0.05
N ALA A 33 22.57 4.06 -0.50
CA ALA A 33 21.42 4.96 -0.54
C ALA A 33 20.28 4.45 -1.44
N LYS A 34 20.61 3.81 -2.57
CA LYS A 34 19.62 3.24 -3.50
C LYS A 34 19.02 1.92 -3.01
N ALA A 35 19.78 1.12 -2.26
CA ALA A 35 19.29 -0.09 -1.61
C ALA A 35 18.34 0.24 -0.45
N ASP A 36 18.65 1.28 0.34
CA ASP A 36 17.79 1.77 1.42
C ASP A 36 16.48 2.35 0.87
N ASP A 37 16.53 3.09 -0.24
CA ASP A 37 15.33 3.66 -0.89
C ASP A 37 14.44 2.58 -1.53
N ALA A 38 15.03 1.56 -2.17
CA ALA A 38 14.29 0.42 -2.71
C ALA A 38 13.64 -0.45 -1.61
N SER A 39 14.36 -0.68 -0.51
CA SER A 39 13.84 -1.40 0.67
C SER A 39 12.72 -0.61 1.37
N ASN A 40 12.85 0.71 1.46
CA ASN A 40 11.81 1.57 2.01
C ASN A 40 10.56 1.58 1.11
N ASN A 41 10.73 1.61 -0.21
CA ASN A 41 9.62 1.54 -1.16
C ASN A 41 8.82 0.23 -1.03
N ASP A 42 9.49 -0.94 -0.93
CA ASP A 42 8.81 -2.22 -0.70
C ASP A 42 8.04 -2.27 0.63
N ARG A 43 8.61 -1.70 1.70
CA ARG A 43 7.91 -1.58 3.00
C ARG A 43 6.67 -0.69 2.90
N VAL A 44 6.76 0.44 2.19
CA VAL A 44 5.63 1.35 1.97
C VAL A 44 4.56 0.66 1.11
N GLN A 45 4.94 0.00 0.02
CA GLN A 45 4.01 -0.71 -0.86
C GLN A 45 3.26 -1.81 -0.12
N ARG A 46 3.94 -2.61 0.72
CA ARG A 46 3.28 -3.63 1.55
C ARG A 46 2.27 -3.02 2.51
N LYS A 47 2.60 -1.89 3.15
CA LYS A 47 1.65 -1.19 4.02
C LYS A 47 0.43 -0.67 3.26
N VAL A 48 0.63 -0.09 2.08
CA VAL A 48 -0.46 0.36 1.21
C VAL A 48 -1.33 -0.83 0.80
N ALA A 49 -0.73 -1.95 0.39
CA ALA A 49 -1.47 -3.16 0.02
C ALA A 49 -2.34 -3.70 1.17
N VAL A 50 -1.83 -3.70 2.42
CA VAL A 50 -2.61 -4.08 3.60
C VAL A 50 -3.77 -3.11 3.84
N ILE A 51 -3.54 -1.81 3.68
CA ILE A 51 -4.59 -0.78 3.83
C ILE A 51 -5.69 -1.00 2.78
N GLU A 52 -5.33 -1.12 1.51
CA GLU A 52 -6.28 -1.34 0.41
C GLU A 52 -7.05 -2.64 0.59
N LEU A 53 -6.38 -3.74 0.98
CA LEU A 53 -7.06 -4.99 1.30
C LEU A 53 -8.06 -4.81 2.44
N SER A 54 -7.67 -4.11 3.52
CA SER A 54 -8.56 -3.88 4.65
C SER A 54 -9.76 -2.98 4.29
N ARG A 55 -9.58 -2.02 3.37
CA ARG A 55 -10.66 -1.17 2.85
C ARG A 55 -11.60 -1.99 1.98
N SER A 56 -11.07 -2.81 1.08
CA SER A 56 -11.86 -3.72 0.24
C SER A 56 -12.71 -4.68 1.06
N ILE A 57 -12.15 -5.30 2.10
CA ILE A 57 -12.89 -6.19 3.02
C ILE A 57 -14.03 -5.44 3.73
N ARG A 58 -13.75 -4.23 4.24
CA ARG A 58 -14.76 -3.40 4.91
C ARG A 58 -15.87 -2.99 3.94
N SER A 59 -15.51 -2.45 2.78
CA SER A 59 -16.45 -2.02 1.73
C SER A 59 -17.35 -3.17 1.27
N TYR A 60 -16.77 -4.35 1.02
CA TYR A 60 -17.55 -5.54 0.68
C TYR A 60 -18.55 -5.90 1.79
N THR A 61 -18.05 -5.97 3.04
CA THR A 61 -18.90 -6.32 4.19
C THR A 61 -20.03 -5.32 4.40
N VAL A 62 -19.73 -4.02 4.28
CA VAL A 62 -20.71 -2.94 4.38
C VAL A 62 -21.80 -3.08 3.33
N SER A 63 -21.43 -3.25 2.06
CA SER A 63 -22.40 -3.44 0.97
C SER A 63 -23.25 -4.68 1.18
N THR A 64 -22.65 -5.82 1.54
CA THR A 64 -23.40 -7.06 1.80
C THR A 64 -24.41 -6.89 2.94
N MET A 65 -24.00 -6.25 4.04
CA MET A 65 -24.89 -5.99 5.18
C MET A 65 -26.01 -5.01 4.81
N ALA A 66 -25.69 -3.92 4.12
CA ALA A 66 -26.66 -2.91 3.72
C ALA A 66 -27.69 -3.46 2.70
N THR A 67 -27.25 -4.29 1.75
CA THR A 67 -28.16 -4.99 0.83
C THR A 67 -29.08 -5.94 1.60
N ALA A 68 -28.57 -6.72 2.55
CA ALA A 68 -29.40 -7.59 3.37
C ALA A 68 -30.42 -6.81 4.23
N ASP A 69 -30.00 -5.69 4.82
CA ASP A 69 -30.89 -4.80 5.58
C ASP A 69 -31.98 -4.18 4.71
N CYS A 70 -31.65 -3.76 3.48
CA CYS A 70 -32.62 -3.27 2.50
C CYS A 70 -33.64 -4.36 2.14
N LEU A 71 -33.18 -5.58 1.85
CA LEU A 71 -34.07 -6.70 1.52
C LEU A 71 -35.04 -7.02 2.67
N VAL A 72 -34.57 -6.88 3.92
CA VAL A 72 -35.42 -7.02 5.10
C VAL A 72 -36.46 -5.90 5.18
N GLN A 73 -36.08 -4.65 4.93
CA GLN A 73 -37.01 -3.51 4.94
C GLN A 73 -38.08 -3.62 3.85
N GLN A 74 -37.74 -4.21 2.70
CA GLN A 74 -38.68 -4.46 1.61
C GLN A 74 -39.55 -5.72 1.81
N GLY A 75 -39.31 -6.50 2.88
CA GLY A 75 -40.04 -7.74 3.13
C GLY A 75 -39.67 -8.89 2.18
N LEU A 76 -38.57 -8.77 1.44
CA LEU A 76 -38.07 -9.80 0.53
C LEU A 76 -37.24 -10.87 1.25
N LEU A 77 -36.75 -10.55 2.45
CA LEU A 77 -35.99 -11.45 3.30
C LEU A 77 -36.42 -11.27 4.76
N SER A 78 -36.52 -12.35 5.54
CA SER A 78 -36.70 -12.20 6.99
C SER A 78 -35.38 -11.80 7.67
N ARG A 79 -35.48 -11.13 8.83
CA ARG A 79 -34.31 -10.78 9.64
C ARG A 79 -33.47 -12.01 10.01
N ASN A 80 -34.11 -13.15 10.24
CA ASN A 80 -33.40 -14.39 10.60
C ASN A 80 -32.62 -14.95 9.40
N GLU A 81 -33.21 -14.94 8.20
CA GLU A 81 -32.52 -15.36 6.98
C GLU A 81 -31.33 -14.43 6.68
N ALA A 82 -31.51 -13.11 6.81
CA ALA A 82 -30.41 -12.14 6.66
C ALA A 82 -29.24 -12.41 7.62
N ASN A 83 -29.55 -12.66 8.89
CA ASN A 83 -28.56 -12.95 9.93
C ASN A 83 -27.78 -14.26 9.66
N GLN A 84 -28.34 -15.20 8.91
CA GLN A 84 -27.68 -16.44 8.52
C GLN A 84 -26.92 -16.32 7.20
N ALA A 85 -27.52 -15.65 6.21
CA ALA A 85 -26.98 -15.52 4.86
C ALA A 85 -25.71 -14.66 4.80
N VAL A 86 -25.70 -13.51 5.49
CA VAL A 86 -24.57 -12.57 5.43
C VAL A 86 -23.25 -13.23 5.91
N PRO A 87 -23.18 -13.90 7.08
CA PRO A 87 -21.97 -14.60 7.50
C PRO A 87 -21.54 -15.74 6.56
N ILE A 88 -22.48 -16.39 5.86
CA ILE A 88 -22.15 -17.41 4.85
C ILE A 88 -21.47 -16.75 3.66
N GLN A 89 -22.07 -15.71 3.10
CA GLN A 89 -21.54 -14.99 1.95
C GLN A 89 -20.14 -14.41 2.21
N LEU A 90 -19.90 -13.85 3.41
CA LEU A 90 -18.56 -13.36 3.79
C LEU A 90 -17.52 -14.50 3.80
N ARG A 91 -17.87 -15.67 4.35
CA ARG A 91 -16.96 -16.81 4.39
C ARG A 91 -16.64 -17.36 3.01
N GLU A 92 -17.59 -17.36 2.08
CA GLU A 92 -17.39 -17.81 0.70
C GLU A 92 -16.33 -17.00 -0.04
N VAL A 93 -16.17 -15.71 0.31
CA VAL A 93 -15.13 -14.83 -0.25
C VAL A 93 -13.90 -14.71 0.66
N GLY A 94 -13.78 -15.55 1.70
CA GLY A 94 -12.61 -15.55 2.60
C GLY A 94 -12.59 -14.42 3.63
N ILE A 95 -13.71 -13.73 3.86
CA ILE A 95 -13.85 -12.68 4.88
C ILE A 95 -14.39 -13.29 6.18
N SER A 96 -13.72 -12.97 7.30
CA SER A 96 -14.19 -13.37 8.64
C SER A 96 -15.46 -12.62 9.02
N GLN A 97 -16.48 -13.34 9.49
CA GLN A 97 -17.73 -12.75 10.00
C GLN A 97 -17.51 -11.74 11.14
N HIS A 98 -16.39 -11.81 11.86
CA HIS A 98 -16.06 -10.85 12.92
C HIS A 98 -15.97 -9.41 12.40
N VAL A 99 -15.67 -9.22 11.12
CA VAL A 99 -15.65 -7.91 10.45
C VAL A 99 -17.03 -7.22 10.53
N MET A 100 -18.13 -7.97 10.59
CA MET A 100 -19.49 -7.41 10.74
C MET A 100 -19.68 -6.64 12.04
N THR A 101 -18.89 -6.93 13.07
CA THR A 101 -18.93 -6.25 14.38
C THR A 101 -17.96 -5.09 14.48
N ASN A 102 -17.21 -4.80 13.41
CA ASN A 102 -16.29 -3.67 13.38
C ASN A 102 -17.09 -2.35 13.42
N PRO A 103 -16.79 -1.42 14.34
CA PRO A 103 -17.52 -0.15 14.46
C PRO A 103 -17.55 0.70 13.19
N GLN A 104 -16.48 0.69 12.39
CA GLN A 104 -16.44 1.42 11.12
C GLN A 104 -17.37 0.78 10.08
N VAL A 105 -17.45 -0.55 10.06
CA VAL A 105 -18.38 -1.28 9.17
C VAL A 105 -19.82 -0.98 9.55
N LEU A 106 -20.15 -0.98 10.84
CA LEU A 106 -21.50 -0.66 11.31
C LEU A 106 -21.88 0.78 10.95
N LYS A 107 -20.98 1.75 11.22
CA LYS A 107 -21.19 3.15 10.86
C LYS A 107 -21.39 3.34 9.35
N ALA A 108 -20.50 2.76 8.54
CA ALA A 108 -20.56 2.88 7.09
C ALA A 108 -21.83 2.23 6.51
N ARG A 109 -22.27 1.08 7.06
CA ARG A 109 -23.54 0.45 6.71
C ARG A 109 -24.73 1.38 6.97
N ASP A 110 -24.77 2.02 8.13
CA ASP A 110 -25.85 2.93 8.49
C ASP A 110 -25.88 4.19 7.58
N LEU A 111 -24.72 4.63 7.10
CA LEU A 111 -24.60 5.70 6.10
C LEU A 111 -25.02 5.25 4.69
N LEU A 112 -24.75 3.99 4.33
CA LEU A 112 -25.01 3.46 3.01
C LEU A 112 -26.46 3.04 2.79
N LEU A 113 -27.12 2.51 3.83
CA LEU A 113 -28.48 1.97 3.75
C LEU A 113 -29.52 2.96 3.19
N PRO A 114 -29.55 4.26 3.59
CA PRO A 114 -30.48 5.25 3.02
C PRO A 114 -30.26 5.56 1.54
N LEU A 115 -29.11 5.18 0.99
CA LEU A 115 -28.74 5.40 -0.41
C LEU A 115 -29.09 4.20 -1.30
N MET A 116 -29.63 3.13 -0.71
CA MET A 116 -30.11 1.97 -1.44
C MET A 116 -31.42 2.29 -2.16
N ASN A 117 -31.52 1.85 -3.40
CA ASN A 117 -32.74 1.95 -4.20
C ASN A 117 -33.70 0.78 -3.94
N GLU A 118 -34.81 0.75 -4.67
CA GLU A 118 -35.81 -0.32 -4.63
C GLU A 118 -35.28 -1.70 -5.05
N THR A 119 -34.12 -1.78 -5.72
CA THR A 119 -33.47 -3.05 -6.05
C THR A 119 -32.36 -3.43 -5.07
N CYS A 120 -32.28 -2.74 -3.92
CA CYS A 120 -31.26 -2.93 -2.88
C CYS A 120 -29.82 -2.84 -3.40
N SER A 121 -29.64 -1.97 -4.38
CA SER A 121 -28.34 -1.57 -4.93
C SER A 121 -28.09 -0.10 -4.63
N ILE A 122 -26.81 0.29 -4.55
CA ILE A 122 -26.45 1.71 -4.47
C ILE A 122 -26.86 2.34 -5.80
N GLY A 123 -27.76 3.32 -5.75
CA GLY A 123 -28.15 4.10 -6.93
C GLY A 123 -27.01 4.98 -7.45
N ALA A 124 -27.28 5.80 -8.46
CA ALA A 124 -26.32 6.82 -8.86
C ALA A 124 -26.14 7.83 -7.70
N VAL A 125 -24.97 7.78 -7.05
CA VAL A 125 -24.55 8.76 -6.04
C VAL A 125 -23.73 9.83 -6.74
N ASP A 126 -24.06 11.10 -6.53
CA ASP A 126 -23.27 12.21 -7.09
C ASP A 126 -21.86 12.23 -6.49
N GLY A 127 -20.90 12.79 -7.23
CA GLY A 127 -19.49 12.77 -6.82
C GLY A 127 -19.21 13.47 -5.48
N THR A 128 -20.00 14.48 -5.12
CA THR A 128 -19.83 15.20 -3.84
C THR A 128 -20.28 14.33 -2.67
N THR A 129 -21.43 13.67 -2.80
CA THR A 129 -21.92 12.71 -1.81
C THR A 129 -20.98 11.50 -1.70
N ALA A 130 -20.49 10.98 -2.83
CA ALA A 130 -19.52 9.87 -2.84
C ALA A 130 -18.22 10.22 -2.09
N THR A 131 -17.70 11.43 -2.31
CA THR A 131 -16.50 11.90 -1.59
C THR A 131 -16.77 12.05 -0.09
N ALA A 132 -17.91 12.65 0.27
CA ALA A 132 -18.30 12.80 1.67
C ALA A 132 -18.47 11.46 2.39
N LEU A 133 -18.95 10.42 1.69
CA LEU A 133 -19.06 9.07 2.24
C LEU A 133 -17.69 8.46 2.54
N VAL A 134 -16.73 8.60 1.61
CA VAL A 134 -15.35 8.15 1.82
C VAL A 134 -14.71 8.85 3.01
N ASP A 135 -14.86 10.18 3.10
CA ASP A 135 -14.35 10.96 4.23
C ASP A 135 -15.01 10.59 5.57
N GLN A 136 -16.25 10.06 5.53
CA GLN A 136 -17.00 9.61 6.69
C GLN A 136 -16.79 8.14 7.06
N GLU A 137 -15.78 7.49 6.46
CA GLU A 137 -15.29 6.12 6.72
C GLU A 137 -15.81 5.01 5.77
N LEU A 138 -16.01 5.32 4.48
CA LEU A 138 -16.08 4.32 3.40
C LEU A 138 -14.74 4.15 2.67
#